data_AF-A0A536TQL4-F1
#
_entry.id   AF-A0A536TQL4-F1
#
_cell.length_a   1.000
_cell.length_b   1.000
_cell.length_c   1.000
_cell.angle_alpha   90.00
_cell.angle_beta   90.00
_cell.angle_gamma   90.00
#
_symmetry.space_group_name_H-M   'P 1'
#
loop_
_entity.id
_entity.type
_entity.pdbx_description
1 polymer ?
#
loop_
_entity_poly.entity_id
_entity_poly.type
_entity_poly.pdbx_seq_one_letter_code
_entity_poly.pdbx_strand_id
1 'polypeptide(L)'
;MSLSFLLTAALGIALLAPCAGYAATTQPPAPCHPNPRAAADTQSVLNRGDIRHLPQPLRDRLAEQAGRPHSQLPTQAYAEADQPSQLFQYYLLDTSGFEPNAFTSLFPGINDAAMLTATGPDCGLPTIGAVREVLEPKPGLPTDPNDVRAFIDVFTDISLLFVINNESGWYEGWMIHDLRVAPTDPQPFPGGRSHFGMITAADAAAVQAMGNHHNVAGAIFTSDGNAVRFPAPTDHFPDPARQTNVVPLQLSMGAWNTLQQSDGHAYWEFNYTTNWIHPLYELPFTGGIPGTYEAGQVGALSSLIPGSGPSGTKNNPIQYGDNPNTQGVIINGVIMGSGPRDPDKFDAEIDSQREFRQRFIPSGLANEIFLDVYERLTSFEPGVTNFGQRLFDAYAVEVARVDTNGDGVISAAEGDVDTASDGFADNSRLFIPATEFNRFAVTREINDGLLAPRFAPSQKAWVLSGVLVPVSPAVPASEGRDGDDR
;
A
#
# COMPACT_ATOMS: atom_id res chain seq x y z
N MET A 1 9.19 -71.11 54.38
CA MET A 1 8.23 -71.59 53.35
C MET A 1 7.91 -70.43 52.45
N SER A 2 8.25 -70.57 51.15
CA SER A 2 7.59 -69.96 49.97
C SER A 2 7.59 -68.43 49.87
N LEU A 3 7.89 -67.76 48.76
CA LEU A 3 8.22 -68.12 47.39
C LEU A 3 8.82 -66.86 46.73
N SER A 4 9.75 -67.06 45.79
CA SER A 4 10.38 -66.05 44.93
C SER A 4 9.40 -65.22 44.10
N PHE A 5 9.73 -63.95 43.81
CA PHE A 5 9.59 -63.36 42.47
C PHE A 5 10.55 -62.16 42.31
N LEU A 6 11.57 -62.36 41.46
CA LEU A 6 12.32 -61.29 40.81
C LEU A 6 11.43 -60.66 39.74
N LEU A 7 11.25 -59.34 39.78
CA LEU A 7 10.89 -58.57 38.58
C LEU A 7 11.83 -57.36 38.47
N THR A 8 12.75 -57.48 37.52
CA THR A 8 13.47 -56.39 36.85
C THR A 8 12.48 -55.43 36.20
N ALA A 9 12.39 -54.20 36.69
CA ALA A 9 11.76 -53.10 35.97
C ALA A 9 12.81 -52.40 35.10
N ALA A 10 12.73 -52.65 33.80
CA ALA A 10 13.52 -51.96 32.79
C ALA A 10 12.94 -50.56 32.51
N LEU A 11 13.86 -49.66 32.15
CA LEU A 11 13.68 -48.28 31.71
C LEU A 11 12.42 -48.00 30.88
N GLY A 12 11.77 -46.89 31.22
CA GLY A 12 10.83 -46.16 30.38
C GLY A 12 10.83 -44.68 30.74
N ILE A 13 11.99 -44.02 30.70
CA ILE A 13 12.05 -42.56 30.71
C ILE A 13 11.53 -42.11 29.35
N ALA A 14 10.25 -41.77 29.29
CA ALA A 14 9.70 -41.02 28.17
C ALA A 14 10.42 -39.66 28.16
N LEU A 15 11.36 -39.51 27.23
CA LEU A 15 11.88 -38.22 26.82
C LEU A 15 10.69 -37.44 26.26
N LEU A 16 10.07 -36.60 27.10
CA LEU A 16 9.28 -35.47 26.64
C LEU A 16 10.26 -34.56 25.90
N ALA A 17 10.34 -34.75 24.58
CA ALA A 17 10.91 -33.74 23.71
C ALA A 17 10.17 -32.43 24.02
N PRO A 18 10.88 -31.30 24.24
CA PRO A 18 10.22 -30.03 24.21
C PRO A 18 9.77 -29.84 22.77
N CYS A 19 8.49 -30.08 22.49
CA CYS A 19 7.85 -29.39 21.38
C CYS A 19 8.13 -27.92 21.65
N ALA A 20 8.95 -27.28 20.81
CA ALA A 20 9.02 -25.84 20.74
C ALA A 20 7.59 -25.39 20.44
N GLY A 21 6.88 -25.02 21.50
CA GLY A 21 5.48 -24.65 21.42
C GLY A 21 5.42 -23.34 20.64
N TYR A 22 4.80 -23.39 19.46
CA TYR A 22 4.23 -22.20 18.85
C TYR A 22 3.39 -21.46 19.90
N ALA A 23 3.37 -20.13 19.86
CA ALA A 23 2.56 -19.32 20.77
C ALA A 23 1.13 -19.88 20.83
N ALA A 24 0.56 -19.97 22.04
CA ALA A 24 -0.81 -20.46 22.22
C ALA A 24 -1.76 -19.62 21.35
N THR A 25 -2.54 -20.27 20.50
CA THR A 25 -3.45 -19.58 19.59
C THR A 25 -4.56 -18.87 20.39
N THR A 26 -4.72 -17.58 20.16
CA THR A 26 -5.73 -16.77 20.85
C THR A 26 -7.14 -17.20 20.40
N GLN A 27 -7.89 -17.86 21.29
CA GLN A 27 -9.29 -18.23 21.06
C GLN A 27 -10.23 -17.18 21.68
N PRO A 28 -11.43 -16.97 21.11
CA PRO A 28 -12.38 -16.04 21.69
C PRO A 28 -12.92 -16.56 23.03
N PRO A 29 -13.20 -15.66 23.99
CA PRO A 29 -13.87 -16.03 25.23
C PRO A 29 -15.35 -16.35 25.00
N ALA A 30 -15.98 -17.06 25.95
CA ALA A 30 -17.43 -17.21 25.98
C ALA A 30 -18.11 -15.81 26.08
N PRO A 31 -19.27 -15.59 25.43
CA PRO A 31 -20.15 -16.57 24.80
C PRO A 31 -19.79 -16.96 23.35
N CYS A 32 -18.74 -16.39 22.76
CA CYS A 32 -18.32 -16.73 21.41
C CYS A 32 -17.76 -18.15 21.32
N HIS A 33 -17.84 -18.72 20.13
CA HIS A 33 -17.45 -20.10 19.89
C HIS A 33 -16.00 -20.15 19.38
N PRO A 34 -15.11 -20.91 20.05
CA PRO A 34 -13.74 -21.10 19.58
C PRO A 34 -13.72 -21.95 18.31
N ASN A 35 -12.59 -21.94 17.59
CA ASN A 35 -12.38 -22.85 16.47
C ASN A 35 -12.21 -24.30 17.00
N PRO A 36 -13.13 -25.23 16.72
CA PRO A 36 -13.02 -26.61 17.19
C PRO A 36 -11.87 -27.40 16.53
N ARG A 37 -11.28 -26.88 15.45
CA ARG A 37 -10.19 -27.49 14.68
C ARG A 37 -8.87 -26.72 14.76
N ALA A 38 -8.76 -25.74 15.66
CA ALA A 38 -7.62 -24.83 15.78
C ALA A 38 -6.25 -25.51 15.63
N ALA A 39 -6.01 -26.62 16.33
CA ALA A 39 -4.74 -27.34 16.27
C ALA A 39 -4.47 -27.99 14.90
N ALA A 40 -5.49 -28.59 14.28
CA ALA A 40 -5.36 -29.21 12.97
C ALA A 40 -5.17 -28.16 11.87
N ASP A 41 -5.90 -27.05 11.93
CA ASP A 41 -5.82 -25.95 10.96
C ASP A 41 -4.45 -25.27 11.04
N THR A 42 -4.00 -24.96 12.27
CA THR A 42 -2.66 -24.41 12.53
C THR A 42 -1.57 -25.32 11.96
N GLN A 43 -1.65 -26.62 12.24
CA GLN A 43 -0.66 -27.58 11.75
C GLN A 43 -0.72 -27.73 10.22
N SER A 44 -1.92 -27.72 9.63
CA SER A 44 -2.11 -27.77 8.18
C SER A 44 -1.40 -26.60 7.50
N VAL A 45 -1.59 -25.37 8.01
CA VAL A 45 -0.97 -24.15 7.50
C VAL A 45 0.55 -24.15 7.72
N LEU A 46 1.03 -24.53 8.90
CA LEU A 46 2.47 -24.56 9.20
C LEU A 46 3.27 -25.60 8.41
N ASN A 47 2.61 -26.64 7.91
CA ASN A 47 3.23 -27.71 7.13
C ASN A 47 3.29 -27.41 5.61
N ARG A 48 2.56 -26.41 5.12
CA ARG A 48 2.56 -26.06 3.69
C ARG A 48 3.95 -25.62 3.22
N GLY A 49 4.29 -25.95 1.98
CA GLY A 49 5.57 -25.60 1.36
C GLY A 49 5.77 -24.10 1.24
N ASP A 50 4.70 -23.34 1.02
CA ASP A 50 4.71 -21.86 0.95
C ASP A 50 4.93 -21.19 2.32
N ILE A 51 4.76 -21.92 3.44
CA ILE A 51 4.86 -21.36 4.80
C ILE A 51 6.06 -21.87 5.59
N ARG A 52 6.44 -23.15 5.43
CA ARG A 52 7.39 -23.81 6.36
C ARG A 52 8.77 -23.17 6.41
N HIS A 53 9.15 -22.41 5.37
CA HIS A 53 10.45 -21.72 5.25
C HIS A 53 10.39 -20.23 5.60
N LEU A 54 9.20 -19.68 5.88
CA LEU A 54 9.06 -18.26 6.18
C LEU A 54 9.70 -17.89 7.54
N PRO A 55 10.04 -16.61 7.76
CA PRO A 55 10.52 -16.14 9.05
C PRO A 55 9.53 -16.45 10.18
N GLN A 56 10.07 -16.81 11.35
CA GLN A 56 9.26 -17.25 12.50
C GLN A 56 8.12 -16.28 12.87
N PRO A 57 8.33 -14.94 12.94
CA PRO A 57 7.23 -14.03 13.29
C PRO A 57 6.06 -14.06 12.30
N LEU A 58 6.35 -14.20 11.01
CA LEU A 58 5.33 -14.33 9.96
C LEU A 58 4.60 -15.68 10.06
N ARG A 59 5.34 -16.77 10.27
CA ARG A 59 4.75 -18.12 10.47
C ARG A 59 3.83 -18.15 11.69
N ASP A 60 4.26 -17.54 12.80
CA ASP A 60 3.47 -17.46 14.01
C ASP A 60 2.18 -16.66 13.78
N ARG A 61 2.25 -15.56 13.02
CA ARG A 61 1.07 -14.77 12.66
C ARG A 61 0.07 -15.58 11.81
N LEU A 62 0.54 -16.26 10.78
CA LEU A 62 -0.32 -17.09 9.91
C LEU A 62 -0.91 -18.29 10.69
N ALA A 63 -0.14 -18.88 11.60
CA ALA A 63 -0.61 -19.91 12.51
C ALA A 63 -1.68 -19.40 13.47
N GLU A 64 -1.51 -18.20 14.03
CA GLU A 64 -2.52 -17.57 14.89
C GLU A 64 -3.83 -17.33 14.12
N GLN A 65 -3.74 -16.81 12.89
CA GLN A 65 -4.91 -16.62 12.02
C GLN A 65 -5.64 -17.93 11.73
N ALA A 66 -4.90 -19.00 11.38
CA ALA A 66 -5.46 -20.32 11.15
C ALA A 66 -6.09 -20.95 12.42
N GLY A 67 -5.51 -20.65 13.58
CA GLY A 67 -6.01 -21.14 14.87
C GLY A 67 -7.32 -20.48 15.29
N ARG A 68 -7.56 -19.21 14.93
CA ARG A 68 -8.78 -18.46 15.26
C ARG A 68 -10.01 -18.99 14.52
N PRO A 69 -11.24 -18.63 14.94
CA PRO A 69 -12.41 -18.81 14.09
C PRO A 69 -12.20 -18.12 12.75
N HIS A 70 -12.49 -18.83 11.67
CA HIS A 70 -12.28 -18.36 10.31
C HIS A 70 -13.28 -19.04 9.36
N SER A 71 -13.57 -18.38 8.25
CA SER A 71 -14.24 -18.93 7.08
C SER A 71 -13.25 -19.56 6.11
N GLN A 72 -12.04 -19.02 6.01
CA GLN A 72 -10.96 -19.54 5.17
C GLN A 72 -9.61 -19.50 5.90
N LEU A 73 -8.76 -20.47 5.60
CA LEU A 73 -7.35 -20.44 6.01
C LEU A 73 -6.61 -19.33 5.24
N PRO A 74 -5.49 -18.81 5.78
CA PRO A 74 -4.63 -17.90 5.04
C PRO A 74 -4.31 -18.42 3.64
N THR A 75 -4.26 -17.54 2.65
CA THR A 75 -4.08 -17.86 1.23
C THR A 75 -2.84 -18.71 1.03
N GLN A 76 -2.94 -19.77 0.22
CA GLN A 76 -1.75 -20.50 -0.24
C GLN A 76 -1.18 -19.77 -1.46
N ALA A 77 0.12 -19.48 -1.43
CA ALA A 77 0.82 -18.97 -2.60
C ALA A 77 1.23 -20.15 -3.51
N TYR A 78 0.83 -20.10 -4.77
CA TYR A 78 1.24 -21.02 -5.82
C TYR A 78 2.32 -20.36 -6.68
N ALA A 79 3.18 -21.14 -7.33
CA ALA A 79 4.16 -20.59 -8.27
C ALA A 79 3.52 -20.46 -9.67
N GLU A 80 3.81 -19.36 -10.36
CA GLU A 80 3.51 -19.18 -11.78
C GLU A 80 4.73 -19.53 -12.68
N ALA A 81 5.90 -19.73 -12.06
CA ALA A 81 7.16 -20.08 -12.68
C ALA A 81 7.63 -21.49 -12.27
N ASP A 82 8.68 -21.98 -12.96
CA ASP A 82 9.30 -23.27 -12.68
C ASP A 82 9.97 -23.35 -11.29
N GLN A 83 10.40 -22.22 -10.77
CA GLN A 83 11.02 -22.09 -9.44
C GLN A 83 10.05 -21.43 -8.47
N PRO A 84 10.09 -21.77 -7.17
CA PRO A 84 9.24 -21.12 -6.18
C PRO A 84 9.48 -19.60 -6.14
N SER A 85 8.41 -18.85 -5.93
CA SER A 85 8.43 -17.44 -5.55
C SER A 85 9.27 -17.26 -4.29
N GLN A 86 9.93 -16.10 -4.18
CA GLN A 86 10.86 -15.79 -3.09
C GLN A 86 10.31 -14.66 -2.23
N LEU A 87 9.99 -14.94 -0.97
CA LEU A 87 9.65 -13.89 0.01
C LEU A 87 10.89 -13.04 0.28
N PHE A 88 10.82 -11.76 -0.09
CA PHE A 88 11.88 -10.79 0.17
C PHE A 88 11.47 -9.76 1.23
N GLN A 89 10.17 -9.56 1.46
CA GLN A 89 9.67 -8.74 2.58
C GLN A 89 8.24 -9.09 3.00
N TYR A 90 7.86 -8.65 4.19
CA TYR A 90 6.50 -8.82 4.72
C TYR A 90 6.13 -7.73 5.72
N TYR A 91 4.84 -7.67 6.07
CA TYR A 91 4.29 -6.79 7.12
C TYR A 91 3.44 -7.62 8.07
N LEU A 92 3.53 -7.32 9.37
CA LEU A 92 2.57 -7.79 10.36
C LEU A 92 1.65 -6.64 10.71
N LEU A 93 0.34 -6.85 10.57
CA LEU A 93 -0.63 -5.79 10.73
C LEU A 93 -1.40 -5.92 12.04
N ASP A 94 -1.63 -4.80 12.72
CA ASP A 94 -2.53 -4.72 13.86
C ASP A 94 -3.21 -3.33 13.95
N THR A 95 -4.09 -3.17 14.92
CA THR A 95 -4.92 -1.99 15.12
C THR A 95 -4.24 -0.87 15.92
N SER A 96 -2.93 -0.95 16.17
CA SER A 96 -2.23 -0.12 17.16
C SER A 96 -1.23 0.89 16.58
N GLY A 97 -1.15 1.04 15.25
CA GLY A 97 -0.22 1.98 14.61
C GLY A 97 -0.81 3.35 14.29
N PHE A 98 -1.96 3.73 14.84
CA PHE A 98 -2.64 4.98 14.53
C PHE A 98 -3.58 5.42 15.66
N GLU A 99 -4.03 6.69 15.62
CA GLU A 99 -4.99 7.25 16.57
C GLU A 99 -6.27 6.39 16.63
N PRO A 100 -6.73 5.97 17.83
CA PRO A 100 -7.98 5.25 17.99
C PRO A 100 -9.15 5.92 17.26
N ASN A 101 -10.00 5.13 16.59
CA ASN A 101 -11.15 5.65 15.85
C ASN A 101 -12.39 4.78 16.01
N ALA A 102 -13.51 5.19 15.39
CA ALA A 102 -14.81 4.54 15.56
C ALA A 102 -14.87 3.06 15.12
N PHE A 103 -13.88 2.57 14.37
CA PHE A 103 -13.77 1.16 13.97
C PHE A 103 -12.93 0.32 14.94
N THR A 104 -12.06 0.96 15.72
CA THR A 104 -11.08 0.29 16.59
C THR A 104 -11.29 0.58 18.07
N SER A 105 -12.11 1.56 18.45
CA SER A 105 -12.29 1.93 19.86
C SER A 105 -13.68 2.46 20.21
N LEU A 106 -14.07 2.22 21.47
CA LEU A 106 -15.25 2.80 22.11
C LEU A 106 -14.86 4.14 22.73
N PHE A 107 -15.64 5.16 22.42
CA PHE A 107 -15.55 6.50 22.97
C PHE A 107 -16.75 6.74 23.89
N PRO A 108 -16.50 7.11 25.16
CA PRO A 108 -17.55 7.36 26.13
C PRO A 108 -18.63 8.32 25.62
N GLY A 109 -19.89 7.88 25.64
CA GLY A 109 -21.05 8.68 25.22
C GLY A 109 -21.26 8.80 23.71
N ILE A 110 -20.37 8.24 22.88
CA ILE A 110 -20.47 8.29 21.41
C ILE A 110 -20.92 6.94 20.86
N ASN A 111 -20.24 5.85 21.24
CA ASN A 111 -20.49 4.52 20.68
C ASN A 111 -20.37 3.41 21.74
N ASP A 112 -20.70 3.68 23.00
CA ASP A 112 -20.52 2.78 24.17
C ASP A 112 -20.98 1.33 23.99
N ALA A 113 -22.04 1.12 23.20
CA ALA A 113 -22.66 -0.19 22.97
C ALA A 113 -22.51 -0.68 21.51
N ALA A 114 -21.73 0.01 20.68
CA ALA A 114 -21.55 -0.36 19.29
C ALA A 114 -20.60 -1.56 19.16
N MET A 115 -20.92 -2.46 18.23
CA MET A 115 -19.95 -3.46 17.78
C MET A 115 -18.96 -2.78 16.83
N LEU A 116 -17.70 -2.75 17.21
CA LEU A 116 -16.63 -2.10 16.45
C LEU A 116 -16.17 -2.98 15.29
N THR A 117 -15.96 -2.40 14.12
CA THR A 117 -15.63 -3.16 12.90
C THR A 117 -14.36 -4.01 13.02
N ALA A 118 -13.29 -3.46 13.57
CA ALA A 118 -11.97 -4.09 13.61
C ALA A 118 -11.57 -4.59 15.01
N THR A 119 -12.43 -4.46 16.01
CA THR A 119 -12.10 -4.91 17.38
C THR A 119 -13.30 -5.47 18.14
N GLY A 120 -14.49 -5.47 17.53
CA GLY A 120 -15.71 -6.05 18.08
C GLY A 120 -15.99 -7.51 17.70
N PRO A 121 -15.49 -8.06 16.57
CA PRO A 121 -15.73 -9.47 16.22
C PRO A 121 -15.26 -10.45 17.30
N ASP A 122 -15.84 -11.64 17.29
CA ASP A 122 -15.44 -12.77 18.11
C ASP A 122 -15.22 -12.43 19.59
N CYS A 123 -16.16 -11.67 20.16
CA CYS A 123 -16.16 -11.26 21.56
C CYS A 123 -14.92 -10.41 21.94
N GLY A 124 -14.48 -9.56 21.01
CA GLY A 124 -13.43 -8.58 21.26
C GLY A 124 -12.02 -9.07 20.95
N LEU A 125 -11.88 -10.10 20.12
CA LEU A 125 -10.55 -10.49 19.64
C LEU A 125 -9.95 -9.35 18.78
N PRO A 126 -8.65 -9.05 18.92
CA PRO A 126 -8.01 -8.01 18.12
C PRO A 126 -7.89 -8.45 16.66
N THR A 127 -8.18 -7.58 15.70
CA THR A 127 -7.89 -7.87 14.28
C THR A 127 -6.39 -7.96 14.06
N ILE A 128 -5.97 -8.99 13.34
CA ILE A 128 -4.56 -9.20 13.00
C ILE A 128 -4.43 -9.53 11.51
N GLY A 129 -3.37 -9.02 10.89
CA GLY A 129 -3.07 -9.28 9.48
C GLY A 129 -1.63 -9.72 9.27
N ALA A 130 -1.38 -10.27 8.09
CA ALA A 130 -0.07 -10.42 7.50
C ALA A 130 -0.15 -10.04 6.02
N VAL A 131 0.90 -9.41 5.51
CA VAL A 131 1.08 -9.16 4.07
C VAL A 131 2.42 -9.73 3.66
N ARG A 132 2.42 -10.57 2.62
CA ARG A 132 3.61 -11.23 2.09
C ARG A 132 3.90 -10.67 0.71
N GLU A 133 5.11 -10.18 0.48
CA GLU A 133 5.58 -9.78 -0.84
C GLU A 133 6.59 -10.81 -1.35
N VAL A 134 6.20 -11.51 -2.41
CA VAL A 134 7.01 -12.58 -2.99
C VAL A 134 7.37 -12.22 -4.41
N LEU A 135 8.64 -12.36 -4.76
CA LEU A 135 9.11 -12.18 -6.13
C LEU A 135 8.89 -13.47 -6.89
N GLU A 136 8.23 -13.39 -8.04
CA GLU A 136 8.04 -14.50 -8.95
C GLU A 136 9.15 -14.53 -10.01
N PRO A 137 9.97 -15.61 -10.09
CA PRO A 137 11.08 -15.69 -11.03
C PRO A 137 10.61 -16.08 -12.44
N LYS A 138 9.69 -15.31 -13.03
CA LYS A 138 9.16 -15.56 -14.38
C LYS A 138 10.27 -15.53 -15.44
N PRO A 139 10.28 -16.45 -16.42
CA PRO A 139 11.29 -16.45 -17.47
C PRO A 139 11.34 -15.12 -18.25
N GLY A 140 12.52 -14.50 -18.30
CA GLY A 140 12.74 -13.25 -19.03
C GLY A 140 12.48 -11.97 -18.22
N LEU A 141 11.96 -12.08 -17.00
CA LEU A 141 11.80 -10.94 -16.10
C LEU A 141 12.95 -10.85 -15.07
N PRO A 142 13.23 -9.65 -14.54
CA PRO A 142 14.21 -9.46 -13.47
C PRO A 142 13.87 -10.24 -12.20
N THR A 143 14.91 -10.61 -11.45
CA THR A 143 14.80 -11.31 -10.15
C THR A 143 15.31 -10.48 -8.98
N ASP A 144 15.60 -9.20 -9.21
CA ASP A 144 15.90 -8.22 -8.18
C ASP A 144 14.61 -7.44 -7.83
N PRO A 145 14.10 -7.50 -6.59
CA PRO A 145 12.89 -6.76 -6.21
C PRO A 145 13.07 -5.22 -6.23
N ASN A 146 14.30 -4.72 -6.44
CA ASN A 146 14.55 -3.30 -6.70
C ASN A 146 14.36 -2.90 -8.18
N ASP A 147 14.21 -3.88 -9.08
CA ASP A 147 13.86 -3.60 -10.48
C ASP A 147 12.33 -3.50 -10.60
N VAL A 148 11.85 -2.35 -11.08
CA VAL A 148 10.42 -2.06 -11.24
C VAL A 148 9.71 -2.94 -12.29
N ARG A 149 10.50 -3.69 -13.08
CA ARG A 149 10.01 -4.70 -14.04
C ARG A 149 9.92 -6.10 -13.43
N ALA A 150 10.35 -6.30 -12.18
CA ALA A 150 10.17 -7.57 -11.49
C ALA A 150 8.67 -7.86 -11.29
N PHE A 151 8.31 -9.13 -11.33
CA PHE A 151 6.95 -9.59 -11.05
C PHE A 151 6.84 -9.95 -9.57
N ILE A 152 5.96 -9.26 -8.85
CA ILE A 152 5.83 -9.41 -7.40
C ILE A 152 4.37 -9.69 -7.06
N ASP A 153 4.14 -10.75 -6.29
CA ASP A 153 2.82 -11.08 -5.78
C ASP A 153 2.68 -10.63 -4.33
N VAL A 154 1.56 -9.99 -4.04
CA VAL A 154 1.23 -9.47 -2.72
C VAL A 154 0.03 -10.23 -2.17
N PHE A 155 0.27 -11.04 -1.14
CA PHE A 155 -0.78 -11.78 -0.44
C PHE A 155 -1.11 -11.08 0.87
N THR A 156 -2.36 -10.61 0.99
CA THR A 156 -2.88 -10.00 2.22
C THR A 156 -3.83 -10.96 2.90
N ASP A 157 -3.51 -11.38 4.12
CA ASP A 157 -4.34 -12.27 4.93
C ASP A 157 -4.75 -11.57 6.22
N ILE A 158 -6.05 -11.45 6.48
CA ILE A 158 -6.58 -10.75 7.65
C ILE A 158 -7.58 -11.62 8.39
N SER A 159 -7.37 -11.75 9.70
CA SER A 159 -8.32 -12.35 10.64
C SER A 159 -9.09 -11.24 11.35
N LEU A 160 -10.42 -11.30 11.24
CA LEU A 160 -11.45 -10.48 11.89
C LEU A 160 -11.74 -9.13 11.26
N LEU A 161 -12.42 -9.13 10.12
CA LEU A 161 -13.06 -7.93 9.61
C LEU A 161 -14.50 -8.26 9.21
N PHE A 162 -15.43 -7.31 9.38
CA PHE A 162 -16.80 -7.48 8.90
C PHE A 162 -17.31 -6.24 8.18
N VAL A 163 -18.30 -6.43 7.31
CA VAL A 163 -18.97 -5.34 6.59
C VAL A 163 -20.44 -5.31 6.99
N ILE A 164 -21.00 -4.11 7.09
CA ILE A 164 -22.44 -3.92 7.27
C ILE A 164 -23.08 -3.91 5.88
N ASN A 165 -23.99 -4.86 5.64
CA ASN A 165 -24.77 -4.88 4.41
C ASN A 165 -25.62 -3.60 4.33
N ASN A 166 -25.42 -2.79 3.28
CA ASN A 166 -26.30 -1.74 2.72
C ASN A 166 -25.56 -0.44 2.36
N GLU A 167 -24.39 -0.19 2.93
CA GLU A 167 -23.41 0.73 2.34
C GLU A 167 -22.36 -0.14 1.68
N SER A 168 -21.97 0.18 0.45
CA SER A 168 -20.89 -0.49 -0.26
C SER A 168 -19.60 -0.31 0.55
N GLY A 169 -19.33 -1.23 1.47
CA GLY A 169 -18.17 -1.22 2.35
C GLY A 169 -17.14 -2.18 1.80
N TRP A 170 -15.97 -1.65 1.48
CA TRP A 170 -14.79 -2.42 1.12
C TRP A 170 -13.64 -2.04 2.04
N TYR A 171 -12.67 -2.95 2.11
CA TYR A 171 -11.37 -2.66 2.66
C TYR A 171 -10.44 -2.36 1.51
N GLU A 172 -9.48 -1.47 1.74
CA GLU A 172 -8.47 -1.14 0.76
C GLU A 172 -7.10 -1.16 1.42
N GLY A 173 -6.16 -1.78 0.73
CA GLY A 173 -4.79 -1.98 1.18
C GLY A 173 -3.93 -0.91 0.56
N TRP A 174 -2.97 -0.43 1.34
CA TRP A 174 -2.10 0.65 0.94
C TRP A 174 -0.66 0.27 1.22
N MET A 175 0.14 0.13 0.17
CA MET A 175 1.59 0.19 0.30
C MET A 175 1.98 1.67 0.42
N ILE A 176 2.78 2.00 1.42
CA ILE A 176 3.09 3.38 1.77
C ILE A 176 4.60 3.61 1.67
N HIS A 177 4.97 4.56 0.83
CA HIS A 177 6.32 5.11 0.75
C HIS A 177 6.37 6.43 1.52
N ASP A 178 7.11 6.49 2.62
CA ASP A 178 7.40 7.75 3.29
C ASP A 178 8.53 8.47 2.56
N LEU A 179 8.28 9.72 2.16
CA LEU A 179 9.23 10.56 1.42
C LEU A 179 10.60 10.55 2.10
N ARG A 180 11.64 10.33 1.29
CA ARG A 180 13.04 10.41 1.74
C ARG A 180 13.69 11.65 1.17
N VAL A 181 14.52 12.29 2.01
CA VAL A 181 15.31 13.45 1.59
C VAL A 181 16.18 13.07 0.41
N ALA A 182 15.91 13.69 -0.74
CA ALA A 182 16.58 13.39 -1.98
C ALA A 182 18.08 13.74 -1.92
N PRO A 183 18.92 13.02 -2.68
CA PRO A 183 20.32 13.39 -2.84
C PRO A 183 20.46 14.75 -3.55
N THR A 184 21.54 15.45 -3.25
CA THR A 184 21.89 16.69 -3.95
C THR A 184 22.35 16.39 -5.37
N ASP A 185 21.80 17.10 -6.35
CA ASP A 185 22.23 17.06 -7.73
C ASP A 185 23.61 17.70 -7.89
N PRO A 186 24.66 16.94 -8.27
CA PRO A 186 25.99 17.49 -8.46
C PRO A 186 26.09 18.37 -9.71
N GLN A 187 25.17 18.23 -10.67
CA GLN A 187 25.18 18.96 -11.94
C GLN A 187 23.75 19.28 -12.39
N PRO A 188 23.05 20.23 -11.77
CA PRO A 188 21.73 20.67 -12.23
C PRO A 188 21.73 21.10 -13.70
N PHE A 189 20.58 21.01 -14.35
CA PHE A 189 20.38 21.54 -15.69
C PHE A 189 20.70 23.05 -15.75
N PRO A 190 21.08 23.58 -16.93
CA PRO A 190 21.17 25.02 -17.15
C PRO A 190 19.89 25.73 -16.70
N GLY A 191 20.01 26.73 -15.81
CA GLY A 191 18.87 27.39 -15.17
C GLY A 191 18.61 26.93 -13.72
N GLY A 192 19.35 25.94 -13.22
CA GLY A 192 19.34 25.54 -11.80
C GLY A 192 18.29 24.50 -11.44
N ARG A 193 17.57 23.94 -12.41
CA ARG A 193 16.64 22.81 -12.22
C ARG A 193 17.42 21.53 -11.95
N SER A 194 17.10 20.80 -10.89
CA SER A 194 17.69 19.49 -10.61
C SER A 194 17.19 18.40 -11.57
N HIS A 195 17.97 17.34 -11.72
CA HIS A 195 17.54 16.10 -12.33
C HIS A 195 16.45 15.40 -11.50
N PHE A 196 15.69 14.52 -12.15
CA PHE A 196 14.66 13.69 -11.53
C PHE A 196 15.21 12.95 -10.30
N GLY A 197 14.45 12.96 -9.21
CA GLY A 197 14.82 12.33 -7.94
C GLY A 197 15.90 13.06 -7.15
N MET A 198 16.31 14.27 -7.56
CA MET A 198 17.35 15.06 -6.90
C MET A 198 16.86 16.46 -6.52
N ILE A 199 17.63 17.12 -5.64
CA ILE A 199 17.41 18.51 -5.20
C ILE A 199 18.69 19.33 -5.35
N THR A 200 18.59 20.66 -5.41
CA THR A 200 19.81 21.49 -5.47
C THR A 200 20.51 21.57 -4.12
N ALA A 201 21.77 22.04 -4.10
CA ALA A 201 22.49 22.28 -2.84
C ALA A 201 21.81 23.35 -1.95
N ALA A 202 21.11 24.31 -2.57
CA ALA A 202 20.37 25.33 -1.83
C ALA A 202 19.11 24.75 -1.19
N ASP A 203 18.41 23.85 -1.87
CA ASP A 203 17.28 23.11 -1.32
C ASP A 203 17.71 22.22 -0.17
N ALA A 204 18.79 21.45 -0.35
CA ALA A 204 19.36 20.60 0.69
C ALA A 204 19.69 21.41 1.96
N ALA A 205 20.26 22.60 1.82
CA ALA A 205 20.51 23.50 2.94
C ALA A 205 19.22 24.03 3.58
N ALA A 206 18.19 24.32 2.78
CA ALA A 206 16.90 24.82 3.26
C ALA A 206 16.13 23.75 4.04
N VAL A 207 16.04 22.52 3.52
CA VAL A 207 15.40 21.41 4.24
C VAL A 207 16.16 21.03 5.50
N GLN A 208 17.51 21.03 5.44
CA GLN A 208 18.34 20.79 6.61
C GLN A 208 18.18 21.89 7.67
N ALA A 209 17.87 23.13 7.29
CA ALA A 209 17.65 24.22 8.24
C ALA A 209 16.31 24.11 9.02
N MET A 210 15.41 23.20 8.63
CA MET A 210 14.14 22.99 9.32
C MET A 210 14.34 22.39 10.71
N GLY A 211 13.49 22.79 11.65
CA GLY A 211 13.37 22.16 12.97
C GLY A 211 14.71 21.97 13.68
N ASN A 212 15.00 20.71 13.99
CA ASN A 212 16.24 20.27 14.66
C ASN A 212 17.27 19.67 13.70
N HIS A 213 17.22 20.06 12.42
CA HIS A 213 18.15 19.63 11.38
C HIS A 213 18.15 18.13 11.06
N HIS A 214 17.01 17.46 11.24
CA HIS A 214 16.85 16.03 10.93
C HIS A 214 16.95 15.73 9.43
N ASN A 215 16.41 16.62 8.58
CA ASN A 215 16.27 16.39 7.14
C ASN A 215 17.63 16.49 6.43
N VAL A 216 18.30 15.35 6.27
CA VAL A 216 19.54 15.17 5.51
C VAL A 216 19.37 14.01 4.52
N ALA A 217 20.12 14.03 3.41
CA ALA A 217 19.98 13.06 2.32
C ALA A 217 19.88 11.60 2.79
N GLY A 218 18.87 10.88 2.30
CA GLY A 218 18.57 9.48 2.62
C GLY A 218 17.75 9.26 3.90
N ALA A 219 17.62 10.27 4.78
CA ALA A 219 16.72 10.20 5.93
C ALA A 219 15.26 10.26 5.47
N ILE A 220 14.33 9.73 6.27
CA ILE A 220 12.90 9.97 6.08
C ILE A 220 12.64 11.46 6.31
N PHE A 221 12.06 12.12 5.32
CA PHE A 221 11.70 13.53 5.38
C PHE A 221 10.63 13.75 6.45
N THR A 222 10.82 14.82 7.22
CA THR A 222 9.85 15.28 8.22
C THR A 222 9.41 16.69 7.91
N SER A 223 8.10 16.90 7.87
CA SER A 223 7.48 18.20 7.58
C SER A 223 7.84 19.31 8.59
N ASP A 224 8.31 18.93 9.79
CA ASP A 224 8.72 19.87 10.84
C ASP A 224 10.24 19.91 11.07
N GLY A 225 11.03 19.11 10.35
CA GLY A 225 12.49 19.02 10.50
C GLY A 225 12.96 18.40 11.83
N ASN A 226 12.06 17.76 12.59
CA ASN A 226 12.39 17.07 13.84
C ASN A 226 12.63 15.58 13.60
N ALA A 227 12.96 14.84 14.66
CA ALA A 227 13.06 13.39 14.59
C ALA A 227 11.75 12.77 14.05
N VAL A 228 11.88 11.66 13.33
CA VAL A 228 10.76 10.92 12.76
C VAL A 228 9.74 10.56 13.84
N ARG A 229 8.48 10.91 13.59
CA ARG A 229 7.30 10.52 14.34
C ARG A 229 6.33 9.88 13.36
N PHE A 230 6.35 8.55 13.31
CA PHE A 230 5.34 7.78 12.58
C PHE A 230 3.97 7.92 13.24
N PRO A 231 2.88 7.58 12.51
CA PRO A 231 1.56 7.46 13.12
C PRO A 231 1.57 6.54 14.33
N ALA A 232 0.83 6.91 15.37
CA ALA A 232 0.78 6.18 16.63
C ALA A 232 -0.55 6.38 17.36
N PRO A 233 -0.88 5.53 18.37
CA PRO A 233 -2.12 5.69 19.16
C PRO A 233 -2.19 6.98 19.98
N THR A 234 -1.04 7.61 20.20
CA THR A 234 -0.95 8.91 20.89
C THR A 234 -1.22 10.08 19.97
N ASP A 235 -1.38 9.82 18.66
CA ASP A 235 -1.73 10.87 17.73
C ASP A 235 -3.08 11.48 18.09
N HIS A 236 -3.26 12.75 17.75
CA HIS A 236 -4.51 13.44 17.96
C HIS A 236 -4.72 14.54 16.95
N PHE A 237 -5.70 14.36 16.08
CA PHE A 237 -6.07 15.40 15.14
C PHE A 237 -7.10 16.39 15.70
N PRO A 238 -7.14 17.62 15.19
CA PRO A 238 -6.25 18.20 14.17
C PRO A 238 -4.94 18.77 14.73
N ASP A 239 -4.49 18.34 15.93
CA ASP A 239 -3.36 18.94 16.61
C ASP A 239 -2.02 18.58 15.94
N PRO A 240 -1.38 19.49 15.18
CA PRO A 240 -0.21 19.15 14.37
C PRO A 240 1.00 18.77 15.24
N ALA A 241 1.04 19.25 16.50
CA ALA A 241 2.11 18.89 17.44
C ALA A 241 2.01 17.44 17.93
N ARG A 242 0.84 16.81 17.75
CA ARG A 242 0.55 15.43 18.15
C ARG A 242 0.11 14.58 16.97
N GLN A 243 0.55 14.87 15.76
CA GLN A 243 0.30 14.02 14.59
C GLN A 243 1.62 13.53 14.01
N THR A 244 1.62 12.41 13.29
CA THR A 244 2.74 12.04 12.41
C THR A 244 3.36 13.24 11.68
N ASN A 245 4.70 13.29 11.59
CA ASN A 245 5.41 14.34 10.84
C ASN A 245 6.00 13.84 9.50
N VAL A 246 5.86 12.56 9.19
CA VAL A 246 6.28 12.00 7.88
C VAL A 246 5.29 12.36 6.78
N VAL A 247 5.75 12.32 5.53
CA VAL A 247 4.96 12.61 4.33
C VAL A 247 4.77 11.33 3.51
N PRO A 248 3.61 10.65 3.62
CA PRO A 248 3.37 9.37 2.95
C PRO A 248 2.82 9.51 1.52
N LEU A 249 3.33 8.71 0.59
CA LEU A 249 2.69 8.38 -0.69
C LEU A 249 2.01 7.01 -0.59
N GLN A 250 0.71 6.96 -0.90
CA GLN A 250 -0.07 5.74 -0.78
C GLN A 250 -0.39 5.15 -2.16
N LEU A 251 0.09 3.94 -2.38
CA LEU A 251 -0.25 3.09 -3.51
C LEU A 251 -1.36 2.13 -3.13
N SER A 252 -2.47 2.15 -3.87
CA SER A 252 -3.61 1.25 -3.65
C SER A 252 -3.26 -0.15 -4.11
N MET A 253 -3.52 -1.14 -3.26
CA MET A 253 -3.45 -2.59 -3.52
C MET A 253 -4.82 -3.15 -3.91
N GLY A 254 -5.72 -2.27 -4.35
CA GLY A 254 -7.09 -2.62 -4.68
C GLY A 254 -8.00 -2.76 -3.47
N ALA A 255 -9.29 -2.67 -3.77
CA ALA A 255 -10.36 -2.87 -2.80
C ALA A 255 -10.80 -4.34 -2.78
N TRP A 256 -10.97 -4.91 -1.59
CA TRP A 256 -11.56 -6.23 -1.40
C TRP A 256 -12.69 -6.19 -0.38
N ASN A 257 -13.48 -7.26 -0.37
CA ASN A 257 -14.52 -7.47 0.63
C ASN A 257 -14.19 -8.70 1.47
N THR A 258 -14.64 -8.69 2.72
CA THR A 258 -14.56 -9.83 3.61
C THR A 258 -15.75 -10.75 3.37
N LEU A 259 -15.58 -12.05 3.61
CA LEU A 259 -16.76 -12.88 3.90
C LEU A 259 -17.44 -12.29 5.13
N GLN A 260 -18.77 -12.17 5.08
CA GLN A 260 -19.59 -11.21 5.85
C GLN A 260 -19.19 -10.97 7.32
N GLN A 261 -18.54 -11.91 8.02
CA GLN A 261 -18.17 -11.80 9.44
C GLN A 261 -16.95 -12.64 9.88
N SER A 262 -15.82 -12.67 9.15
CA SER A 262 -14.65 -13.41 9.70
C SER A 262 -13.29 -12.98 9.19
N ASP A 263 -13.02 -13.10 7.90
CA ASP A 263 -11.68 -12.94 7.34
C ASP A 263 -11.76 -12.30 5.97
N GLY A 264 -10.70 -11.57 5.64
CA GLY A 264 -10.51 -10.92 4.36
C GLY A 264 -9.13 -11.29 3.84
N HIS A 265 -9.10 -12.01 2.73
CA HIS A 265 -7.87 -12.34 2.04
C HIS A 265 -7.90 -11.75 0.64
N ALA A 266 -6.76 -11.23 0.19
CA ALA A 266 -6.62 -10.61 -1.11
C ALA A 266 -5.28 -10.99 -1.75
N TYR A 267 -5.29 -11.04 -3.08
CA TYR A 267 -4.12 -11.21 -3.93
C TYR A 267 -4.03 -10.00 -4.85
N TRP A 268 -2.81 -9.52 -5.08
CA TRP A 268 -2.54 -8.39 -5.95
C TRP A 268 -1.16 -8.51 -6.60
N GLU A 269 -1.06 -8.14 -7.88
CA GLU A 269 0.18 -8.12 -8.65
C GLU A 269 0.82 -6.74 -8.57
N PHE A 270 2.03 -6.66 -7.99
CA PHE A 270 2.88 -5.47 -7.98
C PHE A 270 3.84 -5.49 -9.16
N ASN A 271 3.66 -4.54 -10.07
CA ASN A 271 4.60 -4.25 -11.16
C ASN A 271 4.35 -2.83 -11.70
N TYR A 272 5.09 -2.40 -12.72
CA TYR A 272 4.95 -1.06 -13.31
C TYR A 272 3.55 -0.74 -13.89
N THR A 273 2.72 -1.75 -14.22
CA THR A 273 1.36 -1.53 -14.73
C THR A 273 0.37 -1.22 -13.61
N THR A 274 0.69 -1.58 -12.37
CA THR A 274 -0.18 -1.44 -11.20
C THR A 274 0.39 -0.47 -10.15
N ASN A 275 1.67 -0.10 -10.26
CA ASN A 275 2.39 0.84 -9.41
C ASN A 275 2.08 2.33 -9.73
N TRP A 276 0.81 2.70 -9.61
CA TRP A 276 0.27 4.02 -9.94
C TRP A 276 -0.49 4.65 -8.77
N ILE A 277 -0.19 5.91 -8.45
CA ILE A 277 -0.70 6.68 -7.31
C ILE A 277 -1.90 7.53 -7.73
N HIS A 278 -2.87 7.67 -6.80
CA HIS A 278 -3.98 8.63 -6.87
C HIS A 278 -3.51 10.05 -7.27
N PRO A 279 -4.35 10.81 -7.98
CA PRO A 279 -3.99 12.17 -8.36
C PRO A 279 -3.82 13.03 -7.11
N LEU A 280 -2.58 13.45 -6.86
CA LEU A 280 -2.19 14.12 -5.62
C LEU A 280 -2.94 15.45 -5.41
N TYR A 281 -3.43 16.08 -6.47
CA TYR A 281 -4.24 17.31 -6.36
C TYR A 281 -5.57 17.11 -5.62
N GLU A 282 -6.01 15.88 -5.33
CA GLU A 282 -7.15 15.64 -4.43
C GLU A 282 -6.77 15.82 -2.94
N LEU A 283 -5.49 15.73 -2.57
CA LEU A 283 -5.03 15.72 -1.17
C LEU A 283 -5.54 16.90 -0.33
N PRO A 284 -5.54 18.16 -0.80
CA PRO A 284 -6.09 19.29 -0.05
C PRO A 284 -7.58 19.15 0.29
N PHE A 285 -8.29 18.24 -0.36
CA PHE A 285 -9.73 18.02 -0.23
C PHE A 285 -10.05 16.73 0.51
N THR A 286 -9.04 16.01 1.00
CA THR A 286 -9.22 14.81 1.82
C THR A 286 -9.46 15.14 3.30
N GLY A 287 -9.04 16.34 3.75
CA GLY A 287 -9.04 16.73 5.17
C GLY A 287 -7.93 16.07 6.01
N GLY A 288 -7.06 15.27 5.39
CA GLY A 288 -5.97 14.57 6.08
C GLY A 288 -4.71 15.41 6.30
N ILE A 289 -4.60 16.59 5.70
CA ILE A 289 -3.42 17.45 5.82
C ILE A 289 -3.73 18.58 6.82
N PRO A 290 -2.81 18.94 7.74
CA PRO A 290 -3.03 20.02 8.70
C PRO A 290 -3.53 21.31 8.02
N GLY A 291 -4.62 21.89 8.56
CA GLY A 291 -5.26 23.10 8.02
C GLY A 291 -6.27 22.84 6.89
N THR A 292 -6.22 21.68 6.22
CA THR A 292 -7.15 21.38 5.12
C THR A 292 -8.55 21.00 5.58
N TYR A 293 -8.67 20.41 6.77
CA TYR A 293 -9.98 20.12 7.34
C TYR A 293 -10.70 21.37 7.82
N GLU A 294 -9.99 22.27 8.51
CA GLU A 294 -10.51 23.56 8.98
C GLU A 294 -10.96 24.45 7.83
N ALA A 295 -10.39 24.26 6.64
CA ALA A 295 -10.81 24.95 5.42
C ALA A 295 -12.23 24.56 4.98
N GLY A 296 -12.78 23.43 5.45
CA GLY A 296 -14.16 23.01 5.16
C GLY A 296 -14.39 22.61 3.69
N GLN A 297 -13.34 22.19 2.99
CA GLN A 297 -13.37 21.86 1.56
C GLN A 297 -13.30 20.36 1.28
N VAL A 298 -13.61 19.50 2.27
CA VAL A 298 -13.56 18.06 2.08
C VAL A 298 -14.48 17.64 0.93
N GLY A 299 -13.94 16.94 -0.07
CA GLY A 299 -14.67 16.51 -1.27
C GLY A 299 -14.92 17.62 -2.32
N ALA A 300 -14.31 18.81 -2.19
CA ALA A 300 -14.59 19.93 -3.10
C ALA A 300 -13.93 19.81 -4.48
N LEU A 301 -12.95 18.91 -4.65
CA LEU A 301 -12.34 18.59 -5.94
C LEU A 301 -12.28 17.08 -6.13
N SER A 302 -12.64 16.60 -7.32
CA SER A 302 -12.63 15.19 -7.69
C SER A 302 -11.94 15.01 -9.04
N SER A 303 -11.18 13.93 -9.18
CA SER A 303 -10.46 13.53 -10.38
C SER A 303 -11.26 12.63 -11.32
N LEU A 304 -12.59 12.57 -11.19
CA LEU A 304 -13.44 11.76 -12.07
C LEU A 304 -13.19 12.04 -13.56
N ILE A 305 -12.89 13.29 -13.90
CA ILE A 305 -12.38 13.66 -15.22
C ILE A 305 -10.87 13.90 -15.06
N PRO A 306 -10.02 13.00 -15.57
CA PRO A 306 -8.58 13.08 -15.41
C PRO A 306 -7.99 14.28 -16.17
N GLY A 307 -6.85 14.77 -15.69
CA GLY A 307 -6.10 15.89 -16.24
C GLY A 307 -4.98 16.30 -15.28
N SER A 308 -4.24 17.35 -15.61
CA SER A 308 -3.07 17.77 -14.82
C SER A 308 -3.40 18.72 -13.66
N GLY A 309 -4.60 18.57 -13.10
CA GLY A 309 -5.06 19.31 -11.92
C GLY A 309 -5.49 20.76 -12.18
N PRO A 310 -5.80 21.53 -11.12
CA PRO A 310 -6.34 22.89 -11.24
C PRO A 310 -5.49 23.90 -12.00
N SER A 311 -4.16 23.76 -11.95
CA SER A 311 -3.19 24.62 -12.66
C SER A 311 -2.84 24.13 -14.06
N GLY A 312 -3.29 22.92 -14.42
CA GLY A 312 -2.96 22.27 -15.67
C GLY A 312 -4.15 22.15 -16.65
N THR A 313 -4.09 21.11 -17.47
CA THR A 313 -5.09 20.81 -18.50
C THR A 313 -6.37 20.28 -17.88
N LYS A 314 -7.49 20.83 -18.34
CA LYS A 314 -8.84 20.38 -17.98
C LYS A 314 -9.49 19.69 -19.17
N ASN A 315 -9.82 18.42 -19.00
CA ASN A 315 -10.34 17.61 -20.09
C ASN A 315 -11.85 17.68 -20.26
N ASN A 316 -12.30 17.34 -21.47
CA ASN A 316 -13.71 17.26 -21.80
C ASN A 316 -14.35 16.03 -21.13
N PRO A 317 -15.39 16.20 -20.28
CA PRO A 317 -16.05 15.07 -19.61
C PRO A 317 -16.71 14.08 -20.57
N ILE A 318 -17.06 14.48 -21.80
CA ILE A 318 -17.62 13.57 -22.80
C ILE A 318 -16.57 12.58 -23.31
N GLN A 319 -15.32 13.01 -23.39
CA GLN A 319 -14.20 12.22 -23.93
C GLN A 319 -13.46 11.48 -22.82
N TYR A 320 -13.15 12.17 -21.72
CA TYR A 320 -12.33 11.63 -20.62
C TYR A 320 -13.15 11.12 -19.43
N GLY A 321 -14.48 11.30 -19.43
CA GLY A 321 -15.35 10.66 -18.45
C GLY A 321 -15.70 9.22 -18.81
N ASP A 322 -16.38 8.54 -17.90
CA ASP A 322 -16.91 7.17 -18.07
C ASP A 322 -18.14 7.14 -18.99
N ASN A 323 -18.02 7.66 -20.21
CA ASN A 323 -19.09 7.67 -21.18
C ASN A 323 -19.19 6.29 -21.89
N PRO A 324 -20.25 5.49 -21.64
CA PRO A 324 -20.40 4.16 -22.25
C PRO A 324 -20.66 4.22 -23.76
N ASN A 325 -21.04 5.39 -24.27
CA ASN A 325 -21.40 5.62 -25.66
C ASN A 325 -20.33 6.37 -26.45
N THR A 326 -19.10 6.50 -25.92
CA THR A 326 -18.00 7.12 -26.65
C THR A 326 -17.84 6.36 -27.97
N GLN A 327 -18.24 7.00 -29.07
CA GLN A 327 -18.03 6.48 -30.41
C GLN A 327 -16.55 6.67 -30.67
N GLY A 328 -15.79 5.60 -30.48
CA GLY A 328 -14.36 5.65 -30.65
C GLY A 328 -13.97 6.20 -32.03
N VAL A 329 -12.77 6.75 -32.14
CA VAL A 329 -12.25 7.24 -33.42
C VAL A 329 -11.82 6.04 -34.26
N ILE A 330 -12.17 6.01 -35.55
CA ILE A 330 -11.65 4.97 -36.46
C ILE A 330 -10.31 5.43 -37.02
N ILE A 331 -9.22 4.75 -36.66
CA ILE A 331 -7.89 4.93 -37.26
C ILE A 331 -7.49 3.60 -37.91
N ASN A 332 -7.17 3.62 -39.21
CA ASN A 332 -6.80 2.42 -39.99
C ASN A 332 -7.79 1.24 -39.88
N GLY A 333 -9.08 1.52 -39.70
CA GLY A 333 -10.12 0.50 -39.58
C GLY A 333 -10.33 -0.08 -38.17
N VAL A 334 -9.62 0.44 -37.16
CA VAL A 334 -9.78 0.06 -35.74
C VAL A 334 -10.54 1.17 -35.01
N ILE A 335 -11.57 0.80 -34.24
CA ILE A 335 -12.30 1.74 -33.36
C ILE A 335 -11.48 1.96 -32.09
N MET A 336 -11.25 3.22 -31.72
CA MET A 336 -10.32 3.62 -30.67
C MET A 336 -10.97 4.44 -29.58
N GLY A 337 -10.62 4.20 -28.32
CA GLY A 337 -11.17 4.97 -27.21
C GLY A 337 -12.70 4.89 -27.10
N SER A 338 -13.29 3.77 -27.54
CA SER A 338 -14.73 3.52 -27.39
C SER A 338 -15.05 2.90 -26.05
N GLY A 339 -16.26 3.19 -25.57
CA GLY A 339 -16.79 2.62 -24.34
C GLY A 339 -16.31 3.29 -23.05
N PRO A 340 -16.67 2.70 -21.89
CA PRO A 340 -16.28 3.23 -20.59
C PRO A 340 -14.75 3.19 -20.41
N ARG A 341 -14.25 3.93 -19.42
CA ARG A 341 -12.86 3.80 -18.98
C ARG A 341 -12.62 2.40 -18.44
N ASP A 342 -11.48 1.86 -18.78
CA ASP A 342 -11.03 0.53 -18.37
C ASP A 342 -9.53 0.62 -18.03
N PRO A 343 -9.18 0.88 -16.76
CA PRO A 343 -7.79 1.04 -16.36
C PRO A 343 -6.93 -0.21 -16.62
N ASP A 344 -7.55 -1.38 -16.81
CA ASP A 344 -6.87 -2.66 -17.03
C ASP A 344 -6.36 -2.81 -18.47
N LYS A 345 -6.70 -1.88 -19.38
CA LYS A 345 -6.14 -1.83 -20.75
C LYS A 345 -4.74 -1.22 -20.75
N PHE A 346 -3.86 -1.73 -19.91
CA PHE A 346 -2.47 -1.32 -19.84
C PHE A 346 -1.63 -1.96 -20.95
N ASP A 347 -1.87 -3.25 -21.21
CA ASP A 347 -1.19 -4.00 -22.25
C ASP A 347 -2.14 -4.30 -23.42
N ALA A 348 -1.73 -3.88 -24.61
CA ALA A 348 -2.37 -4.16 -25.87
C ALA A 348 -1.36 -4.01 -27.02
N GLU A 349 -1.38 -4.94 -27.98
CA GLU A 349 -0.56 -4.86 -29.21
C GLU A 349 -0.87 -3.62 -30.05
N ILE A 350 -2.13 -3.17 -29.98
CA ILE A 350 -2.60 -1.98 -30.66
C ILE A 350 -2.67 -0.86 -29.61
N ASP A 351 -1.68 0.02 -29.61
CA ASP A 351 -1.54 1.17 -28.69
C ASP A 351 -2.84 1.97 -28.52
N SER A 352 -3.51 2.14 -29.65
CA SER A 352 -4.84 2.68 -29.86
C SER A 352 -5.98 2.12 -28.98
N GLN A 353 -5.77 0.93 -28.41
CA GLN A 353 -6.70 0.21 -27.55
C GLN A 353 -6.29 0.29 -26.07
N ARG A 354 -5.12 0.85 -25.75
CA ARG A 354 -4.70 1.11 -24.38
C ARG A 354 -5.53 2.24 -23.77
N GLU A 355 -5.64 2.24 -22.44
CA GLU A 355 -6.37 3.28 -21.74
C GLU A 355 -5.60 4.61 -21.73
N PHE A 356 -6.27 5.66 -22.19
CA PHE A 356 -5.72 7.02 -22.29
C PHE A 356 -6.35 7.97 -21.25
N ARG A 357 -7.39 7.53 -20.54
CA ARG A 357 -8.12 8.29 -19.52
C ARG A 357 -7.73 7.84 -18.11
N GLN A 358 -6.46 7.52 -17.91
CA GLN A 358 -5.97 7.10 -16.59
C GLN A 358 -6.10 8.25 -15.60
N ARG A 359 -6.60 7.95 -14.40
CA ARG A 359 -6.71 8.94 -13.31
C ARG A 359 -5.44 9.00 -12.47
N PHE A 360 -4.72 7.90 -12.43
CA PHE A 360 -3.51 7.72 -11.65
C PHE A 360 -2.28 8.22 -12.41
N ILE A 361 -1.18 8.39 -11.67
CA ILE A 361 0.15 8.67 -12.21
C ILE A 361 1.16 7.66 -11.67
N PRO A 362 2.25 7.35 -12.40
CA PRO A 362 3.30 6.47 -11.90
C PRO A 362 3.86 6.93 -10.53
N SER A 363 4.19 5.99 -9.64
CA SER A 363 4.55 6.32 -8.26
C SER A 363 5.83 7.14 -8.09
N GLY A 364 6.83 6.93 -8.93
CA GLY A 364 8.05 7.75 -8.97
C GLY A 364 7.75 9.17 -9.46
N LEU A 365 6.79 9.35 -10.38
CA LEU A 365 6.33 10.69 -10.78
C LEU A 365 5.61 11.40 -9.62
N ALA A 366 4.79 10.66 -8.86
CA ALA A 366 4.17 11.18 -7.65
C ALA A 366 5.23 11.60 -6.60
N ASN A 367 6.31 10.82 -6.45
CA ASN A 367 7.45 11.18 -5.60
C ASN A 367 8.17 12.45 -6.08
N GLU A 368 8.40 12.58 -7.39
CA GLU A 368 8.99 13.79 -7.97
C GLU A 368 8.15 15.04 -7.70
N ILE A 369 6.81 14.94 -7.80
CA ILE A 369 5.88 16.02 -7.41
C ILE A 369 6.04 16.38 -5.93
N PHE A 370 6.23 15.38 -5.05
CA PHE A 370 6.49 15.64 -3.63
C PHE A 370 7.84 16.30 -3.37
N LEU A 371 8.87 16.01 -4.17
CA LEU A 371 10.12 16.76 -4.09
C LEU A 371 9.91 18.25 -4.42
N ASP A 372 9.15 18.57 -5.48
CA ASP A 372 8.79 19.96 -5.80
C ASP A 372 8.05 20.65 -4.65
N VAL A 373 7.08 19.95 -4.04
CA VAL A 373 6.25 20.50 -2.97
C VAL A 373 7.01 20.66 -1.65
N TYR A 374 7.74 19.65 -1.21
CA TYR A 374 8.27 19.56 0.15
C TYR A 374 9.78 19.82 0.26
N GLU A 375 10.57 19.53 -0.77
CA GLU A 375 12.03 19.56 -0.67
C GLU A 375 12.70 20.66 -1.49
N ARG A 376 12.16 20.99 -2.67
CA ARG A 376 12.68 22.02 -3.59
C ARG A 376 12.25 23.43 -3.20
N LEU A 377 12.42 23.76 -1.93
CA LEU A 377 11.94 25.00 -1.31
C LEU A 377 12.54 26.27 -1.93
N THR A 378 13.70 26.15 -2.59
CA THR A 378 14.42 27.27 -3.20
C THR A 378 14.43 27.21 -4.72
N SER A 379 14.46 26.00 -5.31
CA SER A 379 14.54 25.82 -6.76
C SER A 379 13.18 25.73 -7.46
N PHE A 380 12.13 25.30 -6.76
CA PHE A 380 10.75 25.24 -7.27
C PHE A 380 9.88 26.29 -6.57
N GLU A 381 9.36 27.24 -7.36
CA GLU A 381 8.48 28.32 -6.90
C GLU A 381 8.86 28.96 -5.55
N PRO A 382 10.07 29.53 -5.42
CA PRO A 382 10.52 30.10 -4.16
C PRO A 382 9.57 31.23 -3.70
N GLY A 383 9.09 31.11 -2.46
CA GLY A 383 8.17 32.08 -1.85
C GLY A 383 6.67 31.71 -1.94
N VAL A 384 6.30 30.67 -2.67
CA VAL A 384 4.94 30.12 -2.63
C VAL A 384 4.79 29.23 -1.40
N THR A 385 4.01 29.70 -0.42
CA THR A 385 3.75 28.98 0.85
C THR A 385 2.38 28.31 0.91
N ASN A 386 1.51 28.56 -0.08
CA ASN A 386 0.21 27.90 -0.13
C ASN A 386 0.41 26.46 -0.63
N PHE A 387 0.11 25.48 0.22
CA PHE A 387 0.27 24.06 -0.09
C PHE A 387 -0.51 23.65 -1.35
N GLY A 388 -1.78 24.04 -1.46
CA GLY A 388 -2.63 23.67 -2.59
C GLY A 388 -2.08 24.19 -3.91
N GLN A 389 -1.73 25.49 -3.97
CA GLN A 389 -1.12 26.10 -5.15
C GLN A 389 0.15 25.35 -5.56
N ARG A 390 1.11 25.21 -4.63
CA ARG A 390 2.40 24.57 -4.90
C ARG A 390 2.22 23.13 -5.39
N LEU A 391 1.28 22.38 -4.82
CA LEU A 391 0.95 21.02 -5.26
C LEU A 391 0.31 20.98 -6.65
N PHE A 392 -0.60 21.90 -6.96
CA PHE A 392 -1.25 21.95 -8.28
C PHE A 392 -0.25 22.35 -9.37
N ASP A 393 0.62 23.32 -9.07
CA ASP A 393 1.65 23.78 -9.99
C ASP A 393 2.71 22.69 -10.21
N ALA A 394 3.17 22.01 -9.15
CA ALA A 394 4.08 20.86 -9.24
C ALA A 394 3.48 19.70 -10.04
N TYR A 395 2.24 19.31 -9.75
CA TYR A 395 1.54 18.25 -10.50
C TYR A 395 1.46 18.59 -11.99
N ALA A 396 1.07 19.82 -12.33
CA ALA A 396 0.96 20.25 -13.72
C ALA A 396 2.31 20.23 -14.45
N VAL A 397 3.37 20.74 -13.81
CA VAL A 397 4.71 20.81 -14.40
C VAL A 397 5.32 19.42 -14.60
N GLU A 398 5.22 18.55 -13.61
CA GLU A 398 5.83 17.22 -13.69
C GLU A 398 5.06 16.28 -14.64
N VAL A 399 3.72 16.35 -14.67
CA VAL A 399 2.91 15.62 -15.67
C VAL A 399 3.28 16.06 -17.09
N ALA A 400 3.44 17.36 -17.33
CA ALA A 400 3.79 17.89 -18.65
C ALA A 400 5.18 17.44 -19.17
N ARG A 401 6.05 16.87 -18.33
CA ARG A 401 7.34 16.30 -18.77
C ARG A 401 7.21 14.91 -19.38
N VAL A 402 6.16 14.19 -19.00
CA VAL A 402 5.89 12.81 -19.44
C VAL A 402 4.75 12.77 -20.46
N ASP A 403 3.74 13.62 -20.30
CA ASP A 403 2.64 13.80 -21.26
C ASP A 403 3.17 14.30 -22.61
N THR A 404 3.12 13.42 -23.61
CA THR A 404 3.68 13.69 -24.94
C THR A 404 2.68 14.34 -25.87
N ASN A 405 1.39 14.28 -25.53
CA ASN A 405 0.30 14.70 -26.39
C ASN A 405 -0.38 16.01 -25.89
N GLY A 406 -0.09 16.42 -24.66
CA GLY A 406 -0.52 17.68 -24.05
C GLY A 406 -1.91 17.67 -23.42
N ASP A 407 -2.53 16.50 -23.23
CA ASP A 407 -3.86 16.37 -22.63
C ASP A 407 -3.86 16.38 -21.09
N GLY A 408 -2.69 16.44 -20.47
CA GLY A 408 -2.49 16.43 -19.02
C GLY A 408 -2.79 15.09 -18.36
N VAL A 409 -2.85 14.00 -19.11
CA VAL A 409 -3.02 12.63 -18.61
C VAL A 409 -1.80 11.82 -19.00
N ILE A 410 -1.35 10.94 -18.10
CA ILE A 410 -0.33 9.96 -18.45
C ILE A 410 -1.06 8.69 -18.86
N SER A 411 -1.15 8.43 -20.16
CA SER A 411 -1.72 7.19 -20.68
C SER A 411 -0.86 5.97 -20.33
N ALA A 412 -1.42 4.76 -20.48
CA ALA A 412 -0.64 3.53 -20.31
C ALA A 412 0.55 3.46 -21.29
N ALA A 413 0.44 4.07 -22.47
CA ALA A 413 1.54 4.14 -23.43
C ALA A 413 2.65 5.11 -23.00
N GLU A 414 2.28 6.29 -22.52
CA GLU A 414 3.23 7.32 -22.06
C GLU A 414 3.93 6.93 -20.76
N GLY A 415 3.21 6.23 -19.87
CA GLY A 415 3.73 5.71 -18.62
C GLY A 415 4.35 4.31 -18.72
N ASP A 416 4.32 3.65 -19.88
CA ASP A 416 4.95 2.35 -20.08
C ASP A 416 6.44 2.44 -19.69
N VAL A 417 6.93 1.45 -18.94
CA VAL A 417 8.28 1.46 -18.36
C VAL A 417 9.37 1.52 -19.43
N ASP A 418 9.11 1.01 -20.63
CA ASP A 418 10.06 1.00 -21.74
C ASP A 418 9.92 2.22 -22.67
N THR A 419 8.92 3.07 -22.45
CA THR A 419 8.76 4.33 -23.20
C THR A 419 9.79 5.37 -22.75
N ALA A 420 10.41 6.05 -23.71
CA ALA A 420 11.31 7.16 -23.45
C ALA A 420 10.52 8.45 -23.17
N SER A 421 10.86 9.18 -22.10
CA SER A 421 10.28 10.49 -21.79
C SER A 421 11.26 11.39 -21.03
N ASP A 422 11.02 12.71 -20.97
CA ASP A 422 11.85 13.72 -20.28
C ASP A 422 13.38 13.61 -20.53
N GLY A 423 13.77 13.16 -21.73
CA GLY A 423 15.17 12.98 -22.11
C GLY A 423 15.85 11.71 -21.60
N PHE A 424 15.11 10.79 -20.99
CA PHE A 424 15.59 9.47 -20.57
C PHE A 424 15.26 8.41 -21.63
N ALA A 425 16.06 7.33 -21.65
CA ALA A 425 15.89 6.24 -22.61
C ALA A 425 14.67 5.35 -22.31
N ASP A 426 14.24 5.32 -21.04
CA ASP A 426 13.09 4.57 -20.57
C ASP A 426 12.44 5.28 -19.35
N ASN A 427 11.33 4.74 -18.88
CA ASN A 427 10.51 5.27 -17.78
C ASN A 427 10.69 4.56 -16.44
N SER A 428 11.77 3.79 -16.26
CA SER A 428 12.04 3.10 -14.99
C SER A 428 11.95 4.02 -13.77
N ARG A 429 12.47 5.26 -13.88
CA ARG A 429 12.43 6.31 -12.85
C ARG A 429 11.02 6.75 -12.44
N LEU A 430 10.01 6.52 -13.28
CA LEU A 430 8.62 6.88 -12.99
C LEU A 430 7.99 5.95 -11.95
N PHE A 431 8.69 4.92 -11.47
CA PHE A 431 8.17 3.92 -10.56
C PHE A 431 9.07 3.77 -9.32
N ILE A 432 8.45 3.74 -8.14
CA ILE A 432 9.11 3.41 -6.88
C ILE A 432 9.24 1.87 -6.79
N PRO A 433 10.43 1.30 -6.52
CA PRO A 433 10.58 -0.14 -6.31
C PRO A 433 9.81 -0.66 -5.08
N ALA A 434 9.41 -1.93 -5.11
CA ALA A 434 8.61 -2.53 -4.02
C ALA A 434 9.31 -2.45 -2.64
N THR A 435 10.64 -2.53 -2.63
CA THR A 435 11.49 -2.43 -1.43
C THR A 435 11.49 -1.06 -0.76
N GLU A 436 10.97 -0.03 -1.43
CA GLU A 436 10.91 1.34 -0.91
C GLU A 436 9.57 1.67 -0.24
N PHE A 437 8.57 0.80 -0.31
CA PHE A 437 7.34 0.94 0.47
C PHE A 437 7.57 0.41 1.88
N ASN A 438 7.77 1.32 2.83
CA ASN A 438 8.24 1.00 4.17
C ASN A 438 7.12 0.73 5.18
N ARG A 439 5.85 0.95 4.80
CA ARG A 439 4.68 0.67 5.62
C ARG A 439 3.56 0.08 4.79
N PHE A 440 2.69 -0.67 5.45
CA PHE A 440 1.44 -1.14 4.88
C PHE A 440 0.31 -0.76 5.82
N ALA A 441 -0.85 -0.41 5.28
CA ALA A 441 -2.01 -0.24 6.11
C ALA A 441 -3.31 -0.51 5.34
N VAL A 442 -4.38 -0.75 6.10
CA VAL A 442 -5.70 -1.08 5.58
C VAL A 442 -6.68 -0.03 6.05
N THR A 443 -7.46 0.49 5.12
CA THR A 443 -8.59 1.38 5.41
C THR A 443 -9.91 0.64 5.17
N ARG A 444 -10.93 1.02 5.93
CA ARG A 444 -12.34 0.72 5.67
C ARG A 444 -13.00 1.91 4.97
N GLU A 445 -13.15 1.85 3.67
CA GLU A 445 -13.67 2.99 2.91
C GLU A 445 -15.17 3.23 3.20
N ILE A 446 -15.52 4.51 3.36
CA ILE A 446 -16.90 4.99 3.41
C ILE A 446 -16.98 6.03 2.32
N ASN A 447 -17.42 5.59 1.13
CA ASN A 447 -17.45 6.33 -0.13
C ASN A 447 -17.69 7.84 0.07
N ASP A 448 -16.62 8.64 0.00
CA ASP A 448 -16.70 10.11 -0.05
C ASP A 448 -16.44 10.70 -1.44
N GLY A 449 -16.37 9.85 -2.46
CA GLY A 449 -16.17 10.27 -3.85
C GLY A 449 -14.74 10.70 -4.19
N LEU A 450 -13.78 10.56 -3.26
CA LEU A 450 -12.35 10.75 -3.50
C LEU A 450 -11.66 9.41 -3.71
N LEU A 451 -10.53 9.43 -4.43
CA LEU A 451 -9.62 8.28 -4.51
C LEU A 451 -8.53 8.37 -3.44
N ALA A 452 -8.11 9.60 -3.13
CA ALA A 452 -6.98 9.83 -2.26
C ALA A 452 -7.30 9.46 -0.80
N PRO A 453 -6.48 8.61 -0.14
CA PRO A 453 -6.57 8.41 1.30
C PRO A 453 -6.16 9.68 2.05
N ARG A 454 -6.58 9.78 3.30
CA ARG A 454 -6.26 10.92 4.17
C ARG A 454 -4.84 10.78 4.75
N PHE A 455 -4.07 11.87 4.73
CA PHE A 455 -2.70 11.95 5.30
C PHE A 455 -2.63 11.90 6.83
N ALA A 456 -3.75 12.04 7.53
CA ALA A 456 -3.82 11.99 8.98
C ALA A 456 -4.82 10.93 9.45
N PRO A 457 -4.52 10.23 10.57
CA PRO A 457 -5.25 9.06 11.01
C PRO A 457 -6.69 9.35 11.48
N SER A 458 -7.01 10.57 11.89
CA SER A 458 -8.25 10.81 12.65
C SER A 458 -9.53 10.97 11.83
N GLN A 459 -9.42 11.03 10.49
CA GLN A 459 -10.54 11.48 9.69
C GLN A 459 -11.13 10.44 8.76
N LYS A 460 -10.57 9.22 8.71
CA LYS A 460 -11.28 8.01 8.26
C LYS A 460 -10.45 6.73 8.38
N ALA A 461 -11.19 5.66 8.62
CA ALA A 461 -11.03 4.32 8.05
C ALA A 461 -9.82 3.45 8.42
N TRP A 462 -8.68 3.97 8.89
CA TRP A 462 -7.55 3.09 9.24
C TRP A 462 -8.00 2.02 10.24
N VAL A 463 -7.85 0.75 9.86
CA VAL A 463 -8.20 -0.40 10.70
C VAL A 463 -6.98 -1.22 11.07
N LEU A 464 -5.97 -1.26 10.20
CA LEU A 464 -4.76 -2.03 10.40
C LEU A 464 -3.56 -1.29 9.84
N SER A 465 -2.40 -1.48 10.45
CA SER A 465 -1.14 -0.96 9.95
C SER A 465 0.02 -1.86 10.36
N GLY A 466 1.09 -1.84 9.58
CA GLY A 466 2.34 -2.52 9.87
C GLY A 466 3.52 -1.82 9.20
N VAL A 467 4.71 -2.19 9.65
CA VAL A 467 5.99 -1.71 9.09
C VAL A 467 6.67 -2.83 8.32
N LEU A 468 7.44 -2.44 7.31
CA LEU A 468 8.23 -3.35 6.50
C LEU A 468 9.19 -4.19 7.37
N VAL A 469 9.22 -5.50 7.11
CA VAL A 469 10.26 -6.41 7.61
C VAL A 469 10.96 -7.07 6.42
N PRO A 470 12.24 -6.72 6.15
CA PRO A 470 12.98 -7.33 5.06
C PRO A 470 13.40 -8.77 5.40
N VAL A 471 13.53 -9.60 4.36
CA VAL A 471 13.97 -11.00 4.45
C VAL A 471 15.23 -11.17 3.62
N SER A 472 16.36 -11.41 4.30
CA SER A 472 17.67 -11.56 3.66
C SER A 472 18.44 -12.73 4.29
N PRO A 473 18.84 -13.75 3.50
CA PRO A 473 18.45 -13.96 2.10
C PRO A 473 16.94 -14.20 1.97
N ALA A 474 16.38 -13.94 0.79
CA ALA A 474 15.01 -14.29 0.47
C ALA A 474 14.80 -15.82 0.60
N VAL A 475 13.56 -16.23 0.89
CA VAL A 475 13.23 -17.64 1.13
C VAL A 475 12.08 -18.12 0.22
N PRO A 476 12.04 -19.40 -0.18
CA PRO A 476 10.92 -19.96 -0.93
C PRO A 476 9.60 -19.76 -0.20
N ALA A 477 8.59 -19.27 -0.92
CA ALA A 477 7.32 -18.82 -0.35
C ALA A 477 6.09 -19.18 -1.20
N SER A 478 6.23 -20.14 -2.11
CA SER A 478 5.10 -20.74 -2.83
C SER A 478 5.27 -22.26 -2.99
N GLU A 479 4.16 -22.95 -3.23
CA GLU A 479 4.12 -24.39 -3.47
C GLU A 479 3.04 -24.76 -4.49
N GLY A 480 3.39 -25.65 -5.43
CA GLY A 480 2.51 -26.05 -6.53
C GLY A 480 2.61 -25.10 -7.72
N ARG A 481 1.74 -25.27 -8.71
CA ARG A 481 1.59 -24.35 -9.83
C ARG A 481 0.21 -23.73 -9.84
N ASP A 482 0.13 -22.44 -10.15
CA ASP A 482 -1.14 -21.81 -10.50
C ASP A 482 -1.58 -22.19 -11.92
N GLY A 483 -2.78 -21.80 -12.31
CA GLY A 483 -3.37 -22.02 -13.63
C GLY A 483 -3.00 -20.96 -14.66
N ASP A 484 -2.34 -19.87 -14.26
CA ASP A 484 -1.83 -18.83 -15.17
C ASP A 484 -0.32 -19.00 -15.38
N ASP A 485 0.08 -19.45 -16.57
CA ASP A 485 1.48 -19.60 -16.99
C ASP A 485 1.93 -18.42 -17.89
N ARG A 486 1.19 -17.29 -17.90
CA ARG A 486 1.46 -16.14 -18.79
C ARG A 486 2.76 -15.41 -18.46
#